data_AF-A0A7C5IY87-F1
#
_entry.id   AF-A0A7C5IY87-F1
#
_cell.length_a   1.000
_cell.length_b   1.000
_cell.length_c   1.000
_cell.angle_alpha   90.00
_cell.angle_beta   90.00
_cell.angle_gamma   90.00
#
_symmetry.space_group_name_H-M   'P 1'
#
loop_
_entity.id
_entity.type
_entity.pdbx_description
1 polymer ?
#
loop_
_entity_poly.entity_id
_entity_poly.type
_entity_poly.pdbx_seq_one_letter_code
_entity_poly.pdbx_strand_id
1 'polypeptide(L)' 'MELRPLGSTGIEVSPLGLGTVKIGRNQQVKYPRGFELPDDAQVERLLWLARELGINLVDT' A
#
# COMPACT_ATOMS: atom_id res chain seq x y z
N MET A 1 14.05 -4.51 -7.41
CA MET A 1 14.06 -3.70 -6.17
C MET A 1 14.97 -4.39 -5.16
N GLU A 2 15.77 -3.64 -4.40
CA GLU A 2 16.59 -4.18 -3.30
C GLU A 2 15.80 -4.17 -1.99
N LEU A 3 15.75 -5.29 -1.26
CA LEU A 3 15.03 -5.41 0.01
C LEU A 3 15.90 -4.97 1.19
N ARG A 4 15.27 -4.61 2.30
CA ARG A 4 15.93 -4.17 3.54
C ARG A 4 15.39 -4.94 4.74
N PRO A 5 16.23 -5.23 5.75
CA PRO A 5 15.77 -5.88 6.97
C PRO A 5 14.85 -4.97 7.77
N LEU A 6 13.72 -5.50 8.23
CA LEU A 6 12.82 -4.82 9.16
C LEU A 6 13.34 -5.01 10.60
N GLY A 7 14.29 -4.17 11.01
CA GLY A 7 14.92 -4.27 12.33
C GLY A 7 15.57 -5.65 12.56
N SER A 8 15.35 -6.24 13.74
CA SER A 8 15.87 -7.56 14.11
C SER A 8 14.87 -8.70 13.89
N THR A 9 13.85 -8.50 13.04
CA THR A 9 12.76 -9.48 12.85
C THR A 9 13.14 -10.65 11.93
N GLY A 10 14.21 -10.52 11.15
CA GLY A 10 14.57 -11.47 10.10
C GLY A 10 13.70 -11.36 8.83
N ILE A 11 12.81 -10.35 8.74
CA ILE A 11 11.96 -10.12 7.57
C ILE A 11 12.64 -9.10 6.64
N GLU A 12 12.69 -9.42 5.35
CA GLU A 12 13.14 -8.50 4.31
C GLU A 12 11.95 -7.82 3.62
N VAL A 13 11.94 -6.49 3.61
CA VAL A 13 10.85 -5.68 3.04
C VAL A 13 11.36 -4.72 1.97
N SER A 14 10.50 -4.39 1.02
CA SER A 14 10.72 -3.30 0.08
C SER A 14 10.87 -1.97 0.84
N PRO A 15 11.73 -1.04 0.37
CA PRO A 15 11.91 0.26 1.00
C PRO A 15 10.64 1.14 0.94
N LEU A 16 9.64 0.75 0.15
CA LEU A 16 8.30 1.33 0.10
C LEU A 16 7.28 0.27 0.50
N GLY A 17 6.25 0.67 1.25
CA GLY A 17 5.07 -0.15 1.52
C GLY A 17 3.81 0.48 0.93
N LEU A 18 2.81 -0.36 0.65
CA LEU A 18 1.50 0.08 0.17
C LEU A 18 0.56 0.32 1.36
N GLY A 19 0.30 1.59 1.69
CA GLY A 19 -0.72 1.97 2.66
C GLY A 19 -2.14 1.89 2.08
N THR A 20 -3.08 1.31 2.81
CA THR A 20 -4.43 0.98 2.29
C THR A 20 -5.55 1.89 2.80
N VAL A 21 -5.26 2.96 3.55
CA VAL A 21 -6.29 3.86 4.13
C VAL A 21 -7.33 4.33 3.11
N LYS A 22 -6.89 4.68 1.88
CA LYS A 22 -7.76 5.18 0.81
C LYS A 22 -8.58 4.10 0.11
N ILE A 23 -8.36 2.82 0.44
CA ILE A 23 -9.20 1.70 0.01
C ILE A 23 -10.43 1.60 0.94
N GLY A 24 -10.24 1.77 2.25
CA GLY A 24 -11.30 1.53 3.23
C GLY A 24 -12.13 2.74 3.63
N ARG A 25 -11.61 3.98 3.51
CA ARG A 25 -12.36 5.18 3.95
C ARG A 25 -11.95 6.47 3.23
N ASN A 26 -12.94 7.32 2.99
CA ASN A 26 -12.78 8.66 2.44
C ASN A 26 -13.39 9.76 3.33
N GLN A 27 -13.94 9.39 4.48
CA GLN A 27 -14.45 10.29 5.51
C GLN A 27 -13.57 10.25 6.76
N GLN A 28 -13.62 11.31 7.58
CA GLN A 28 -12.84 11.43 8.81
C GLN A 28 -11.33 11.28 8.61
N VAL A 29 -10.84 11.67 7.43
CA VAL A 29 -9.44 11.64 7.03
C VAL A 29 -8.91 13.06 6.83
N LYS A 30 -7.64 13.30 7.22
CA LYS A 30 -6.99 14.62 7.13
C LYS A 30 -6.48 14.89 5.71
N TYR A 31 -7.38 14.96 4.72
CA TYR A 31 -7.03 15.35 3.35
C TYR A 31 -7.74 16.66 2.95
N PRO A 32 -7.06 17.58 2.27
CA PRO A 32 -7.62 18.89 1.90
C PRO A 32 -8.70 18.80 0.81
N ARG A 33 -8.80 17.66 0.13
CA ARG A 33 -9.79 17.38 -0.92
C ARG A 33 -10.38 15.99 -0.69
N GLY A 34 -11.68 15.86 -0.94
CA GLY A 34 -12.36 14.57 -0.98
C GLY A 34 -11.83 13.68 -2.10
N PHE A 35 -12.04 12.38 -1.96
CA PHE A 35 -11.70 11.38 -2.96
C PHE A 35 -12.71 10.22 -2.90
N GLU A 36 -12.82 9.49 -3.99
CA GLU A 36 -13.66 8.30 -4.07
C GLU A 36 -12.87 7.07 -3.62
N LEU A 37 -13.58 6.10 -3.06
CA LEU A 37 -12.99 4.80 -2.79
C LEU A 37 -12.83 4.05 -4.12
N PRO A 38 -11.70 3.34 -4.31
CA PRO A 38 -11.55 2.48 -5.47
C PRO A 38 -12.54 1.32 -5.41
N ASP A 39 -13.00 0.85 -6.57
CA ASP A 39 -13.68 -0.44 -6.69
C ASP A 39 -12.70 -1.63 -6.56
N ASP A 40 -13.24 -2.84 -6.40
CA ASP A 40 -12.45 -4.05 -6.22
C ASP A 40 -11.45 -4.27 -7.38
N ALA A 41 -11.87 -3.98 -8.62
CA ALA A 41 -11.02 -4.15 -9.78
C ALA A 41 -9.85 -3.14 -9.81
N GLN A 42 -10.07 -1.91 -9.32
CA GLN A 42 -9.04 -0.90 -9.12
C GLN A 42 -8.06 -1.32 -8.02
N VAL A 43 -8.56 -1.92 -6.93
CA VAL A 43 -7.72 -2.46 -5.85
C VAL A 43 -6.86 -3.61 -6.36
N GLU A 44 -7.44 -4.56 -7.08
CA GLU A 44 -6.72 -5.69 -7.67
C GLU A 44 -5.59 -5.23 -8.59
N ARG A 45 -5.87 -4.26 -9.48
CA ARG A 45 -4.86 -3.68 -10.38
C ARG A 45 -3.75 -2.98 -9.61
N LEU A 46 -4.08 -2.27 -8.53
CA LEU A 46 -3.09 -1.59 -7.69
C LEU A 46 -2.16 -2.59 -6.99
N LEU A 47 -2.71 -3.69 -6.45
CA LEU A 47 -1.93 -4.75 -5.81
C LEU A 47 -1.03 -5.47 -6.81
N TRP A 48 -1.54 -5.75 -8.02
CA TRP A 48 -0.74 -6.33 -9.10
C TRP A 48 0.43 -5.43 -9.49
N LEU A 49 0.17 -4.14 -9.70
CA LEU A 49 1.21 -3.17 -10.02
C LEU A 49 2.27 -3.06 -8.91
N ALA A 50 1.84 -3.01 -7.64
CA ALA A 50 2.76 -2.97 -6.51
C ALA A 50 3.70 -4.19 -6.51
N ARG A 51 3.13 -5.39 -6.75
CA ARG A 51 3.90 -6.63 -6.86
C ARG A 51 4.88 -6.61 -8.03
N GLU A 52 4.47 -6.16 -9.22
CA GLU A 52 5.36 -6.06 -10.39
C GLU A 52 6.53 -5.10 -10.16
N LEU A 53 6.30 -4.02 -9.40
CA LEU A 53 7.34 -3.09 -8.99
C LEU A 53 8.26 -3.64 -7.89
N GLY A 54 7.93 -4.80 -7.32
CA GLY A 54 8.71 -5.46 -6.25
C GLY A 54 8.36 -4.98 -4.84
N ILE A 55 7.23 -4.31 -4.65
CA ILE A 55 6.71 -3.97 -3.31
C ILE A 55 6.16 -5.24 -2.67
N ASN A 56 6.59 -5.53 -1.44
CA ASN A 56 6.17 -6.73 -0.69
C ASN A 56 5.59 -6.41 0.70
N LEU A 57 5.42 -5.13 1.04
CA LEU A 57 4.89 -4.67 2.32
C LEU A 57 3.54 -3.96 2.11
N VAL A 58 2.53 -4.36 2.89
CA VAL A 58 1.19 -3.72 2.95
C VAL A 58 0.93 -3.26 4.37
N ASP A 59 0.45 -2.02 4.52
CA ASP A 59 0.07 -1.39 5.79
C ASP A 59 -1.42 -1.04 5.76
N THR A 60 -2.15 -1.38 6.83
CA THR A 60 -3.62 -1.31 6.84
C THR A 60 -4.22 -0.78 8.13
#